data_AF-A0A3M1KLS0-F1
#
_entry.id   AF-A0A3M1KLS0-F1
#
_cell.length_a   1.000
_cell.length_b   1.000
_cell.length_c   1.000
_cell.angle_alpha   90.00
_cell.angle_beta   90.00
_cell.angle_gamma   90.00
#
_symmetry.space_group_name_H-M   'P 1'
#
loop_
_entity.id
_entity.type
_entity.pdbx_description
1 polymer ?
#
loop_
_entity_poly.entity_id
_entity_poly.type
_entity_poly.pdbx_seq_one_letter_code
_entity_poly.pdbx_strand_id
1 'polypeptide(L)'
;MEKLVAVGSVRFSATYPAGVEMVGSGAAVSCQSLVRDDEPVAAEFFDDDAGTLTTHLSSAGGFPGFNALAICDLLSDHEVVSSEFGVTTTEVLDPAGVPIDPMPAVSVLEAFCPTTTTTTSTTTTSTTTTTLGPTTTTTMPPATCGDATQDGSITPTDALFVLRAAVQSSPCPLQICDADGDGSVTAT
;
A
#
# COMPACT_ATOMS: atom_id res chain seq x y z
N MET A 1 -3.81 20.05 16.14
CA MET A 1 -3.22 18.71 16.26
C MET A 1 -4.38 17.76 16.47
N GLU A 2 -4.77 17.02 15.44
CA GLU A 2 -5.78 15.97 15.60
C GLU A 2 -5.16 14.84 16.42
N LYS A 3 -5.85 14.41 17.46
CA LYS A 3 -5.38 13.33 18.32
C LYS A 3 -5.49 12.04 17.53
N LEU A 4 -4.36 11.37 17.29
CA LEU A 4 -4.33 10.01 16.76
C LEU A 4 -5.13 9.12 17.72
N VAL A 5 -6.22 8.54 17.23
CA VAL A 5 -7.02 7.55 17.96
C VAL A 5 -6.50 6.18 17.56
N ALA A 6 -6.11 5.37 18.54
CA ALA A 6 -5.74 3.99 18.29
C ALA A 6 -7.00 3.18 17.94
N VAL A 7 -6.89 2.27 16.97
CA VAL A 7 -7.99 1.39 16.55
C VAL A 7 -7.80 0.05 17.25
N GLY A 8 -8.75 -0.34 18.09
CA GLY A 8 -8.75 -1.63 18.77
C GLY A 8 -9.39 -2.75 17.95
N SER A 9 -10.40 -2.43 17.15
CA SER A 9 -11.06 -3.38 16.25
C SER A 9 -11.55 -2.68 14.99
N VAL A 10 -11.37 -3.31 13.83
CA VAL A 10 -11.95 -2.85 12.56
C VAL A 10 -12.54 -4.02 11.80
N ARG A 11 -13.75 -3.82 11.28
CA ARG A 11 -14.41 -4.73 10.36
C ARG A 11 -14.75 -3.97 9.08
N PHE A 12 -14.38 -4.55 7.95
CA PHE A 12 -14.67 -4.01 6.63
C PHE A 12 -14.89 -5.13 5.61
N SER A 13 -15.61 -4.80 4.55
CA SER A 13 -15.80 -5.66 3.38
C SER A 13 -15.14 -5.04 2.17
N ALA A 14 -14.32 -5.81 1.45
CA ALA A 14 -13.75 -5.44 0.17
C ALA A 14 -14.46 -6.23 -0.94
N THR A 15 -15.07 -5.52 -1.88
CA THR A 15 -15.62 -6.08 -3.12
C THR A 15 -14.56 -6.04 -4.20
N TYR A 16 -14.49 -7.07 -5.04
CA TYR A 16 -13.54 -7.18 -6.14
C TYR A 16 -14.29 -7.43 -7.47
N PRO A 17 -13.71 -7.03 -8.62
CA PRO A 17 -14.40 -7.12 -9.90
C PRO A 17 -14.57 -8.57 -10.38
N ALA A 18 -15.50 -8.78 -11.31
CA ALA A 18 -15.67 -10.09 -11.94
C ALA A 18 -14.40 -10.52 -12.68
N GLY A 19 -14.04 -11.79 -12.60
CA GLY A 19 -12.78 -12.32 -13.14
C GLY A 19 -11.60 -12.24 -12.16
N VAL A 20 -11.82 -11.71 -10.95
CA VAL A 20 -10.90 -11.81 -9.81
C VAL A 20 -11.45 -12.83 -8.82
N GLU A 21 -10.57 -13.66 -8.27
CA GLU A 21 -10.86 -14.67 -7.24
C GLU A 21 -9.78 -14.61 -6.17
N MET A 22 -10.14 -14.76 -4.89
CA MET A 22 -9.14 -14.88 -3.83
C MET A 22 -8.46 -16.24 -3.89
N VAL A 23 -7.16 -16.32 -3.58
CA VAL A 23 -6.51 -17.63 -3.48
C VAL A 23 -7.01 -18.33 -2.21
N GLY A 24 -7.82 -19.37 -2.35
CA GLY A 24 -8.50 -20.06 -1.24
C GLY A 24 -9.98 -19.69 -1.17
N SER A 25 -10.70 -20.14 -0.14
CA SER A 25 -12.13 -19.82 0.02
C SER A 25 -12.57 -19.81 1.47
N GLY A 26 -13.64 -19.08 1.77
CA GLY A 26 -14.14 -18.93 3.14
C GLY A 26 -13.05 -18.42 4.08
N ALA A 27 -12.87 -19.10 5.21
CA ALA A 27 -11.83 -18.78 6.19
C ALA A 27 -10.41 -19.24 5.80
N ALA A 28 -10.26 -19.92 4.65
CA ALA A 28 -8.99 -20.48 4.18
C ALA A 28 -8.35 -19.65 3.06
N VAL A 29 -8.72 -18.38 2.93
CA VAL A 29 -8.08 -17.46 1.98
C VAL A 29 -6.64 -17.16 2.35
N SER A 30 -5.79 -17.01 1.33
CA SER A 30 -4.39 -16.62 1.45
C SER A 30 -4.30 -15.12 1.70
N CYS A 31 -4.56 -14.74 2.95
CA CYS A 31 -4.41 -13.38 3.45
C CYS A 31 -3.51 -13.36 4.67
N GLN A 32 -2.68 -12.33 4.78
CA GLN A 32 -1.79 -12.10 5.90
C GLN A 32 -2.02 -10.70 6.47
N SER A 33 -2.18 -10.60 7.79
CA SER A 33 -2.17 -9.31 8.49
C SER A 33 -0.80 -8.65 8.40
N LEU A 34 -0.79 -7.37 8.05
CA LEU A 34 0.41 -6.53 8.01
C LEU A 34 0.51 -5.61 9.23
N VAL A 35 -0.49 -5.62 10.11
CA VAL A 35 -0.47 -4.85 11.34
C VAL A 35 0.64 -5.39 12.24
N ARG A 36 1.74 -4.63 12.34
CA ARG A 36 2.87 -4.92 13.23
C ARG A 36 2.72 -4.07 14.48
N ASP A 37 2.29 -4.70 15.57
CA ASP A 37 2.41 -4.14 16.91
C ASP A 37 3.22 -5.11 17.78
N ASP A 38 3.69 -4.60 18.92
CA ASP A 38 4.26 -5.44 19.99
C ASP A 38 3.23 -6.42 20.57
N GLU A 39 1.95 -6.23 20.27
CA GLU A 39 0.83 -7.07 20.67
C GLU A 39 0.30 -7.92 19.50
N PRO A 40 -0.12 -9.17 19.75
CA PRO A 40 -0.68 -10.03 18.71
C PRO A 40 -2.00 -9.45 18.19
N VAL A 41 -2.08 -9.27 16.88
CA VAL A 41 -3.31 -8.88 16.18
C VAL A 41 -4.03 -10.14 15.73
N ALA A 42 -5.27 -10.31 16.19
CA ALA A 42 -6.15 -11.35 15.67
C ALA A 42 -6.75 -10.85 14.35
N ALA A 43 -6.51 -11.61 13.27
CA ALA A 43 -6.97 -11.31 11.94
C ALA A 43 -7.80 -12.46 11.40
N GLU A 44 -9.01 -12.16 10.95
CA GLU A 44 -9.92 -13.10 10.31
C GLU A 44 -10.26 -12.57 8.91
N PHE A 45 -10.12 -13.45 7.92
CA PHE A 45 -10.42 -13.16 6.53
C PHE A 45 -11.43 -14.19 6.05
N PHE A 46 -12.51 -13.74 5.43
CA PHE A 46 -13.59 -14.60 4.95
C PHE A 46 -14.02 -14.17 3.56
N ASP A 47 -13.71 -14.97 2.55
CA ASP A 47 -14.21 -14.78 1.19
C ASP A 47 -15.51 -15.54 0.96
N ASP A 48 -16.49 -14.89 0.31
CA ASP A 48 -17.82 -15.43 0.10
C ASP A 48 -17.99 -16.19 -1.23
N ASP A 49 -16.90 -16.38 -2.00
CA ASP A 49 -16.89 -16.91 -3.37
C ASP A 49 -17.84 -16.15 -4.33
N ALA A 50 -18.28 -14.94 -3.94
CA ALA A 50 -19.30 -14.15 -4.64
C ALA A 50 -18.85 -12.69 -4.87
N GLY A 51 -17.55 -12.42 -4.77
CA GLY A 51 -17.00 -11.09 -5.03
C GLY A 51 -16.71 -10.26 -3.79
N THR A 52 -16.81 -10.83 -2.58
CA THR A 52 -16.62 -10.07 -1.33
C THR A 52 -15.71 -10.78 -0.33
N LEU A 53 -14.64 -10.09 0.06
CA LEU A 53 -13.78 -10.45 1.18
C LEU A 53 -14.19 -9.65 2.43
N THR A 54 -14.64 -10.33 3.47
CA THR A 54 -14.86 -9.74 4.79
C THR A 54 -13.61 -9.88 5.64
N THR A 55 -13.13 -8.78 6.21
CA THR A 55 -11.96 -8.75 7.10
C THR A 55 -12.37 -8.25 8.48
N HIS A 56 -11.86 -8.92 9.52
CA HIS A 56 -11.93 -8.47 10.90
C HIS A 56 -10.54 -8.49 11.51
N LEU A 57 -10.07 -7.33 11.98
CA LEU A 57 -8.81 -7.18 12.70
C LEU A 57 -9.12 -6.69 14.12
N SER A 58 -8.49 -7.28 15.12
CA SER A 58 -8.60 -6.85 16.52
C SER A 58 -7.25 -6.91 17.24
N SER A 59 -6.96 -5.87 18.03
CA SER A 59 -5.75 -5.70 18.83
C SER A 59 -6.12 -5.15 20.20
N ALA A 60 -5.62 -5.79 21.26
CA ALA A 60 -5.86 -5.35 22.64
C ALA A 60 -5.16 -4.02 22.95
N GLY A 61 -3.99 -3.78 22.36
CA GLY A 61 -3.26 -2.50 22.48
C GLY A 61 -3.73 -1.43 21.50
N GLY A 62 -4.42 -1.87 20.43
CA GLY A 62 -4.78 -1.06 19.28
C GLY A 62 -3.59 -0.75 18.37
N PHE A 63 -3.88 -0.53 17.09
CA PHE A 63 -2.89 -0.12 16.09
C PHE A 63 -3.10 1.33 15.68
N PRO A 64 -2.04 2.05 15.27
CA PRO A 64 -2.18 3.38 14.71
C PRO A 64 -2.86 3.31 13.33
N GLY A 65 -3.80 4.23 13.07
CA GLY A 65 -4.68 4.18 11.88
C GLY A 65 -4.04 4.38 10.50
N PHE A 66 -2.70 4.40 10.39
CA PHE A 66 -1.97 4.63 9.13
C PHE A 66 -1.18 3.41 8.63
N ASN A 67 -1.38 2.25 9.23
CA ASN A 67 -0.65 1.04 8.85
C ASN A 67 -1.36 0.27 7.73
N ALA A 68 -0.57 -0.38 6.87
CA ALA A 68 -1.08 -1.42 6.00
C ALA A 68 -1.73 -2.51 6.86
N LEU A 69 -2.97 -2.87 6.53
CA LEU A 69 -3.79 -3.75 7.36
C LEU A 69 -3.57 -5.23 7.00
N ALA A 70 -3.59 -5.55 5.71
CA ALA A 70 -3.44 -6.90 5.22
C ALA A 70 -2.91 -6.93 3.78
N ILE A 71 -2.37 -8.07 3.39
CA ILE A 71 -2.06 -8.45 2.01
C ILE A 71 -2.78 -9.77 1.72
N CYS A 72 -3.35 -9.89 0.52
CA CYS A 72 -4.05 -11.10 0.09
C CYS A 72 -3.57 -11.50 -1.30
N ASP A 73 -3.41 -12.80 -1.54
CA ASP A 73 -3.15 -13.33 -2.86
C ASP A 73 -4.46 -13.49 -3.63
N LEU A 74 -4.44 -13.08 -4.89
CA LEU A 74 -5.59 -13.14 -5.79
C LEU A 74 -5.19 -13.76 -7.14
N LEU A 75 -6.15 -14.43 -7.75
CA LEU A 75 -6.11 -14.89 -9.14
C LEU A 75 -6.94 -13.92 -9.97
N SER A 76 -6.45 -13.57 -11.15
CA SER A 76 -7.22 -12.76 -12.10
C SER A 76 -6.94 -13.17 -13.55
N ASP A 77 -7.95 -13.04 -14.40
CA ASP A 77 -7.84 -13.20 -15.85
C ASP A 77 -7.51 -11.87 -16.58
N HIS A 78 -7.43 -10.76 -15.86
CA HIS A 78 -7.10 -9.43 -16.38
C HIS A 78 -6.17 -8.66 -15.43
N GLU A 79 -5.69 -7.50 -15.90
CA GLU A 79 -4.95 -6.56 -15.06
C GLU A 79 -5.94 -5.81 -14.16
N VAL A 80 -5.78 -5.95 -12.84
CA VAL A 80 -6.67 -5.35 -11.85
C VAL A 80 -6.05 -4.05 -11.31
N VAL A 81 -6.84 -2.99 -11.20
CA VAL A 81 -6.39 -1.72 -10.59
C VAL A 81 -7.09 -1.47 -9.26
N SER A 82 -6.43 -0.78 -8.33
CA SER A 82 -6.96 -0.56 -6.98
C SER A 82 -8.31 0.17 -6.94
N SER A 83 -8.62 0.97 -7.98
CA SER A 83 -9.92 1.66 -8.11
C SER A 83 -11.10 0.74 -8.44
N GLU A 84 -10.85 -0.51 -8.86
CA GLU A 84 -11.90 -1.50 -9.12
C GLU A 84 -12.39 -2.18 -7.84
N PHE A 85 -11.67 -2.01 -6.73
CA PHE A 85 -12.06 -2.54 -5.43
C PHE A 85 -12.94 -1.54 -4.69
N GLY A 86 -14.09 -2.02 -4.22
CA GLY A 86 -14.96 -1.25 -3.33
C GLY A 86 -14.74 -1.66 -1.88
N VAL A 87 -14.27 -0.75 -1.02
CA VAL A 87 -14.10 -1.03 0.42
C VAL A 87 -15.16 -0.31 1.24
N THR A 88 -15.85 -1.04 2.10
CA THR A 88 -16.84 -0.49 3.05
C THR A 88 -16.46 -0.88 4.46
N THR A 89 -16.08 0.10 5.28
CA THR A 89 -15.92 -0.09 6.72
C THR A 89 -17.30 -0.24 7.36
N THR A 90 -17.50 -1.28 8.16
CA THR A 90 -18.78 -1.55 8.84
C THR A 90 -18.72 -1.24 10.34
N GLU A 91 -17.54 -1.40 10.95
CA GLU A 91 -17.36 -1.21 12.38
C GLU A 91 -15.92 -0.79 12.70
N VAL A 92 -15.76 0.19 13.57
CA VAL A 92 -14.47 0.60 14.12
C VAL A 92 -14.62 0.93 15.60
N LEU A 93 -13.85 0.27 16.44
CA LEU A 93 -13.82 0.46 17.88
C LEU A 93 -12.42 0.85 18.33
N ASP A 94 -12.31 1.66 19.37
CA ASP A 94 -11.06 1.88 20.10
C ASP A 94 -10.69 0.65 20.97
N PRO A 95 -9.50 0.62 21.60
CA PRO A 95 -9.10 -0.50 22.48
C PRO A 95 -10.02 -0.72 23.70
N ALA A 96 -10.86 0.26 24.06
CA ALA A 96 -11.84 0.16 25.13
C ALA A 96 -13.21 -0.35 24.62
N GLY A 97 -13.35 -0.64 23.32
CA GLY A 97 -14.60 -1.08 22.70
C GLY A 97 -15.58 0.07 22.43
N VAL A 98 -15.12 1.33 22.46
CA VAL A 98 -15.96 2.50 22.16
C VAL A 98 -15.94 2.75 20.65
N PRO A 99 -17.10 2.92 19.99
CA PRO A 99 -17.15 3.28 18.58
C PRO A 99 -16.41 4.58 18.27
N ILE A 100 -15.63 4.58 17.19
CA ILE A 100 -14.91 5.77 16.70
C ILE A 100 -15.80 6.52 15.70
N ASP A 101 -16.09 7.80 15.99
CA ASP A 101 -16.89 8.71 15.15
C ASP A 101 -16.06 9.99 14.85
N PRO A 102 -15.79 10.34 13.58
CA PRO A 102 -16.22 9.66 12.36
C PRO A 102 -15.51 8.33 12.11
N MET A 103 -16.24 7.40 11.51
CA MET A 103 -15.70 6.09 11.14
C MET A 103 -14.59 6.25 10.09
N PRO A 104 -13.36 5.77 10.33
CA PRO A 104 -12.28 5.90 9.37
C PRO A 104 -12.55 5.10 8.10
N ALA A 105 -12.11 5.67 6.97
CA ALA A 105 -12.15 4.99 5.68
C ALA A 105 -10.98 4.02 5.54
N VAL A 106 -11.25 2.84 4.97
CA VAL A 106 -10.24 1.88 4.51
C VAL A 106 -10.27 1.88 2.99
N SER A 107 -9.10 1.76 2.35
CA SER A 107 -8.98 1.71 0.89
C SER A 107 -7.91 0.69 0.49
N VAL A 108 -8.06 0.11 -0.70
CA VAL A 108 -7.01 -0.69 -1.33
C VAL A 108 -5.93 0.26 -1.84
N LEU A 109 -4.69 0.06 -1.38
CA LEU A 109 -3.55 0.88 -1.80
C LEU A 109 -3.06 0.44 -3.17
N GLU A 110 -2.76 -0.85 -3.30
CA GLU A 110 -2.18 -1.47 -4.49
C GLU A 110 -2.82 -2.83 -4.74
N ALA A 111 -2.99 -3.17 -6.02
CA ALA A 111 -3.35 -4.49 -6.48
C ALA A 111 -2.24 -4.95 -7.43
N PHE A 112 -1.59 -6.07 -7.10
CA PHE A 112 -0.49 -6.60 -7.89
C PHE A 112 -0.89 -7.95 -8.49
N CYS A 113 -1.06 -7.99 -9.81
CA CYS A 113 -1.11 -9.22 -10.55
C CYS A 113 0.30 -9.48 -11.13
N PRO A 114 1.02 -10.53 -10.70
CA PRO A 114 2.27 -10.92 -11.32
C PRO A 114 1.99 -11.49 -12.73
N THR A 115 1.60 -10.66 -13.69
CA THR A 115 1.77 -11.03 -15.10
C THR A 115 3.25 -11.06 -15.39
N THR A 116 3.72 -12.14 -16.00
CA THR A 116 5.09 -12.37 -16.45
C THR A 116 5.48 -11.41 -17.58
N THR A 117 5.47 -10.10 -17.32
CA THR A 117 5.65 -9.05 -18.31
C THR A 117 6.81 -8.15 -17.91
N THR A 118 7.82 -8.12 -18.78
CA THR A 118 8.96 -7.21 -18.73
C THR A 118 8.53 -5.78 -18.45
N THR A 119 9.02 -5.21 -17.36
CA THR A 119 8.66 -3.91 -16.80
C THR A 119 8.76 -2.79 -17.84
N THR A 120 7.63 -2.20 -18.20
CA THR A 120 7.57 -0.82 -18.73
C THR A 120 6.77 -0.01 -17.72
N SER A 121 7.47 0.64 -16.78
CA SER A 121 6.85 1.52 -15.78
C SER A 121 6.12 2.66 -16.50
N THR A 122 4.79 2.65 -16.46
CA THR A 122 3.97 3.79 -16.86
C THR A 122 3.46 4.47 -15.60
N THR A 123 3.97 5.67 -15.34
CA THR A 123 3.60 6.51 -14.20
C THR A 123 2.23 7.15 -14.45
N THR A 124 1.17 6.63 -13.85
CA THR A 124 -0.16 7.23 -13.94
C THR A 124 -0.30 8.34 -12.90
N THR A 125 -0.42 9.59 -13.36
CA THR A 125 -0.61 10.77 -12.50
C THR A 125 -2.10 11.03 -12.28
N SER A 126 -2.63 10.72 -11.09
CA SER A 126 -4.00 11.10 -10.70
C SER A 126 -4.04 12.59 -10.33
N THR A 127 -4.81 13.39 -11.09
CA THR A 127 -4.89 14.85 -10.90
C THR A 127 -6.16 15.23 -10.14
N THR A 128 -6.04 15.51 -8.84
CA THR A 128 -7.14 16.06 -8.03
C THR A 128 -7.26 17.56 -8.32
N THR A 129 -8.33 17.98 -8.99
CA THR A 129 -8.55 19.39 -9.36
C THR A 129 -9.23 20.13 -8.21
N THR A 130 -8.44 20.78 -7.36
CA THR A 130 -8.92 21.75 -6.37
C THR A 130 -8.71 23.15 -6.92
N THR A 131 -9.79 23.93 -7.11
CA THR A 131 -9.74 25.28 -7.71
C THR A 131 -9.19 26.29 -6.70
N LEU A 132 -7.86 26.40 -6.65
CA LEU A 132 -7.14 27.50 -5.98
C LEU A 132 -6.34 28.26 -7.04
N GLY A 133 -6.02 29.54 -6.76
CA GLY A 133 -5.46 30.50 -7.72
C GLY A 133 -4.20 30.03 -8.48
N PRO A 134 -3.73 30.81 -9.48
CA PRO A 134 -2.72 30.36 -10.43
C PRO A 134 -1.42 29.96 -9.75
N THR A 135 -1.22 28.65 -9.59
CA THR A 135 0.05 28.04 -9.21
C THR A 135 0.85 27.71 -10.46
N THR A 136 2.14 28.01 -10.41
CA THR A 136 3.08 27.60 -11.47
C THR A 136 3.47 26.17 -11.19
N THR A 137 2.92 25.22 -11.96
CA THR A 137 3.28 23.81 -11.86
C THR A 137 4.46 23.52 -12.76
N THR A 138 5.61 23.21 -12.17
CA THR A 138 6.76 22.66 -12.90
C THR A 138 6.62 21.14 -12.90
N THR A 139 6.28 20.57 -14.04
CA THR A 139 6.28 19.11 -14.23
C THR A 139 7.72 18.62 -14.28
N MET A 140 8.14 17.89 -13.25
CA MET A 140 9.43 17.20 -13.25
C MET A 140 9.31 15.93 -14.10
N PRO A 141 10.33 15.58 -14.90
CA PRO A 141 10.35 14.30 -15.61
C PRO A 141 10.23 13.13 -14.62
N PRO A 142 9.57 12.01 -14.98
CA PRO A 142 9.55 10.83 -14.14
C PRO A 142 10.99 10.35 -13.90
N ALA A 143 11.35 10.09 -12.65
CA ALA A 143 12.64 9.52 -12.32
C ALA A 143 12.69 8.07 -12.80
N THR A 144 13.77 7.69 -13.49
CA THR A 144 13.97 6.30 -13.93
C THR A 144 14.58 5.51 -12.78
N CYS A 145 13.94 4.42 -12.35
CA CYS A 145 14.50 3.55 -11.33
C CYS A 145 15.88 3.03 -11.76
N GLY A 146 16.88 3.21 -10.89
CA GLY A 146 18.27 2.83 -11.16
C GLY A 146 19.13 3.86 -11.89
N ASP A 147 18.57 5.00 -12.33
CA ASP A 147 19.33 6.13 -12.89
C ASP A 147 19.60 7.17 -11.80
N ALA A 148 20.54 6.85 -10.92
CA ALA A 148 20.85 7.68 -9.75
C ALA A 148 21.51 9.01 -10.13
N THR A 149 22.14 9.07 -11.30
CA THR A 149 22.80 10.27 -11.81
C THR A 149 21.88 11.16 -12.65
N GLN A 150 20.68 10.69 -13.00
CA GLN A 150 19.70 11.37 -13.85
C GLN A 150 20.27 11.74 -15.23
N ASP A 151 21.18 10.92 -15.76
CA ASP A 151 21.80 11.15 -17.06
C ASP A 151 21.03 10.46 -18.20
N GLY A 152 19.95 9.73 -17.87
CA GLY A 152 19.10 8.99 -18.79
C GLY A 152 19.61 7.59 -19.10
N SER A 153 20.69 7.13 -18.47
CA SER A 153 21.28 5.81 -18.66
C SER A 153 21.44 5.08 -17.32
N ILE A 154 21.14 3.78 -17.29
CA ILE A 154 21.41 2.94 -16.11
C ILE A 154 22.79 2.29 -16.28
N THR A 155 23.78 2.80 -15.56
CA THR A 155 25.19 2.39 -15.67
C THR A 155 25.78 2.00 -14.31
N PRO A 156 26.97 1.39 -14.25
CA PRO A 156 27.69 1.19 -12.98
C PRO A 156 28.00 2.49 -12.23
N THR A 157 27.95 3.64 -12.90
CA THR A 157 28.12 4.96 -12.26
C THR A 157 26.99 5.25 -11.28
N ASP A 158 25.77 4.82 -11.61
CA ASP A 158 24.58 4.97 -10.77
C ASP A 158 24.70 4.11 -9.51
N ALA A 159 25.15 2.86 -9.65
CA ALA A 159 25.44 1.99 -8.51
C ALA A 159 26.50 2.59 -7.58
N LEU A 160 27.55 3.22 -8.13
CA LEU A 160 28.55 3.92 -7.33
C LEU A 160 27.96 5.14 -6.60
N PHE A 161 27.01 5.84 -7.22
CA PHE A 161 26.30 6.96 -6.59
C PHE A 161 25.43 6.49 -5.43
N VAL A 162 24.65 5.41 -5.62
CA VAL A 162 23.84 4.78 -4.57
C VAL A 162 24.70 4.31 -3.40
N LEU A 163 25.85 3.67 -3.67
CA LEU A 163 26.80 3.25 -2.64
C LEU A 163 27.34 4.43 -1.83
N ARG A 164 27.64 5.55 -2.50
CA ARG A 164 28.05 6.80 -1.83
C ARG A 164 26.93 7.37 -0.96
N ALA A 165 25.68 7.25 -1.40
CA ALA A 165 24.52 7.68 -0.62
C ALA A 165 24.28 6.77 0.60
N ALA A 166 24.43 5.45 0.45
CA ALA A 166 24.31 4.48 1.54
C ALA A 166 25.31 4.75 2.68
N VAL A 167 26.54 5.17 2.35
CA VAL A 167 27.55 5.57 3.35
C VAL A 167 27.42 7.03 3.81
N GLN A 168 26.31 7.69 3.48
CA GLN A 168 26.01 9.09 3.82
C GLN A 168 27.05 10.11 3.31
N SER A 169 27.79 9.77 2.25
CA SER A 169 28.78 10.67 1.64
C SER A 169 28.19 11.62 0.60
N SER A 170 26.96 11.35 0.14
CA SER A 170 26.17 12.22 -0.74
C SER A 170 24.69 12.04 -0.44
N PRO A 171 23.86 13.10 -0.43
CA PRO A 171 22.42 12.94 -0.33
C PRO A 171 21.87 12.27 -1.59
N CYS A 172 20.91 11.36 -1.43
CA CYS A 172 20.12 10.82 -2.53
C CYS A 172 18.65 10.67 -2.12
N PRO A 173 17.69 11.12 -2.96
CA PRO A 173 16.27 10.86 -2.73
C PRO A 173 15.97 9.35 -2.73
N LEU A 174 15.10 8.91 -1.81
CA LEU A 174 14.66 7.51 -1.74
C LEU A 174 14.05 7.05 -3.08
N GLN A 175 13.25 7.90 -3.73
CA GLN A 175 12.64 7.60 -5.04
C GLN A 175 13.63 7.24 -6.16
N ILE A 176 14.92 7.51 -5.98
CA ILE A 176 15.97 7.28 -6.97
C ILE A 176 16.94 6.19 -6.50
N CYS A 177 17.32 6.20 -5.21
CA CYS A 177 18.35 5.31 -4.68
C CYS A 177 17.82 4.08 -3.92
N ASP A 178 16.53 4.03 -3.60
CA ASP A 178 15.87 2.85 -3.03
C ASP A 178 15.43 1.93 -4.18
N ALA A 179 16.38 1.15 -4.67
CA ALA A 179 16.17 0.31 -5.85
C ALA A 179 15.33 -0.95 -5.56
N ASP A 180 15.26 -1.39 -4.30
CA ASP A 180 14.49 -2.55 -3.85
C ASP A 180 13.17 -2.19 -3.15
N GLY A 181 12.92 -0.91 -2.89
CA GLY A 181 11.66 -0.40 -2.35
C GLY A 181 11.50 -0.64 -0.86
N ASP A 182 12.60 -0.82 -0.12
CA ASP A 182 12.58 -1.16 1.30
C ASP A 182 12.43 0.07 2.22
N GLY A 183 12.40 1.28 1.63
CA GLY A 183 12.31 2.55 2.32
C GLY A 183 13.66 3.07 2.82
N SER A 184 14.77 2.45 2.41
CA SER A 184 16.11 2.75 2.86
C SER A 184 17.13 2.75 1.71
N VAL A 185 18.34 3.25 1.97
CA VAL A 185 19.47 3.17 1.03
C VAL A 185 20.61 2.52 1.78
N THR A 186 20.77 1.20 1.60
CA THR A 186 21.80 0.41 2.29
C THR A 186 22.77 -0.22 1.29
N ALA A 187 23.98 -0.50 1.77
CA ALA A 187 25.00 -1.23 1.02
C ALA A 187 25.09 -2.64 1.61
N THR A 188 24.24 -3.54 1.14
CA THR A 188 24.20 -4.95 1.53
C THR A 188 24.65 -5.88 0.42
#